data_AF-A0A286GU39-F1
#
_entry.id   AF-A0A286GU39-F1
#
_cell.length_a   1.000
_cell.length_b   1.000
_cell.length_c   1.000
_cell.angle_alpha   90.00
_cell.angle_beta   90.00
_cell.angle_gamma   90.00
#
_symmetry.space_group_name_H-M   'P 1'
#
loop_
_entity.id
_entity.type
_entity.pdbx_description
1 polymer ?
#
loop_
_entity_poly.entity_id
_entity_poly.type
_entity_poly.pdbx_seq_one_letter_code
_entity_poly.pdbx_strand_id
1 'polypeptide(L)'
;MTVERDTAPPAAAQDHQAPLAVGGAGRVVVVTGLSGAGKTTALKALEDMGWEAVDNLPLALLDGLLHAGGGIRRPLALGIDIRTRDFDVAALKRIMAALRAENDLDARLLFLDSDTEVLMRRFTETRRRHPLAVDLPLLDGIQIERQMLKPLRDAADVVMDTTRRPPRELRADLENLFALGVSPGLTVCVTSFGFREGLPRDADLVFDVRFLTNPHYVPDLKPFTGLDARVAAYVEGDPDWGAFYGNLTTLLDPLLPRYEAEGKSYLTIAIGCTGGKHRSVFTADRLARWLRERGLRVIVRHRDVDPQALPEGWEKRETL
;
A
#
# COMPACT_ATOMS: atom_id res chain seq x y z
N MET A 1 48.33 -41.43 -28.45
CA MET A 1 47.05 -42.12 -28.69
C MET A 1 46.76 -42.91 -27.43
N THR A 2 45.87 -42.56 -26.51
CA THR A 2 44.93 -41.45 -26.36
C THR A 2 44.61 -41.39 -24.86
N VAL A 3 44.52 -40.19 -24.30
CA VAL A 3 44.09 -39.93 -22.91
C VAL A 3 42.61 -39.57 -22.97
N GLU A 4 41.72 -40.41 -22.42
CA GLU A 4 40.28 -40.14 -22.24
C GLU A 4 39.99 -40.35 -20.74
N ARG A 5 39.99 -39.31 -19.91
CA ARG A 5 38.90 -38.36 -19.59
C ARG A 5 37.57 -39.04 -19.26
N ASP A 6 37.52 -39.44 -17.99
CA ASP A 6 36.33 -39.73 -17.21
C ASP A 6 35.40 -38.50 -17.18
N THR A 7 34.15 -38.65 -17.65
CA THR A 7 33.14 -37.59 -17.66
C THR A 7 31.94 -38.05 -16.83
N ALA A 8 31.79 -37.41 -15.68
CA ALA A 8 30.64 -37.55 -14.78
C ALA A 8 29.35 -36.99 -15.43
N PRO A 9 28.17 -37.52 -15.09
CA PRO A 9 26.89 -37.07 -15.64
C PRO A 9 26.47 -35.69 -15.10
N PRO A 10 25.69 -34.91 -15.87
CA PRO A 10 25.32 -33.55 -15.49
C PRO A 10 24.29 -33.55 -14.35
N ALA A 11 24.50 -32.63 -13.41
CA ALA A 11 23.65 -32.37 -12.26
C ALA A 11 22.24 -31.92 -12.67
N ALA A 12 21.24 -32.51 -11.99
CA ALA A 12 19.85 -32.15 -12.11
C ALA A 12 19.63 -30.65 -11.83
N ALA A 13 19.06 -29.95 -12.81
CA ALA A 13 18.60 -28.58 -12.65
C ALA A 13 17.45 -28.56 -11.63
N GLN A 14 17.63 -27.77 -10.58
CA GLN A 14 16.64 -27.56 -9.54
C GLN A 14 15.44 -26.79 -10.10
N ASP A 15 14.29 -27.44 -10.11
CA ASP A 15 12.97 -26.85 -10.33
C ASP A 15 12.78 -25.66 -9.38
N HIS A 16 12.87 -24.44 -9.92
CA HIS A 16 12.35 -23.25 -9.27
C HIS A 16 10.82 -23.30 -9.35
N GLN A 17 10.20 -23.96 -8.38
CA GLN A 17 8.77 -23.83 -8.12
C GLN A 17 8.47 -22.38 -7.73
N ALA A 18 8.02 -21.60 -8.71
CA ALA A 18 7.40 -20.31 -8.48
C ALA A 18 6.05 -20.47 -7.78
N PRO A 19 5.66 -19.57 -6.86
CA PRO A 19 4.49 -19.77 -6.03
C PRO A 19 3.18 -19.71 -6.82
N LEU A 20 2.27 -20.57 -6.35
CA LEU A 20 0.86 -20.76 -6.70
C LEU A 20 0.13 -19.53 -7.25
N ALA A 21 -0.49 -19.72 -8.42
CA ALA A 21 -1.48 -18.81 -8.99
C ALA A 21 -2.67 -18.69 -8.04
N VAL A 22 -2.84 -17.49 -7.46
CA VAL A 22 -4.08 -17.09 -6.80
C VAL A 22 -5.01 -16.59 -7.90
N GLY A 23 -6.10 -17.32 -8.14
CA GLY A 23 -7.11 -17.00 -9.15
C GLY A 23 -7.86 -15.71 -8.83
N GLY A 24 -7.40 -14.59 -9.39
CA GLY A 24 -8.11 -13.33 -9.48
C GLY A 24 -7.99 -12.79 -10.91
N ALA A 25 -9.02 -12.07 -11.38
CA ALA A 25 -9.00 -11.39 -12.67
C ALA A 25 -7.70 -10.56 -12.82
N GLY A 26 -7.01 -10.71 -13.96
CA GLY A 26 -5.82 -9.94 -14.27
C GLY A 26 -6.14 -8.44 -14.26
N ARG A 27 -5.22 -7.60 -13.80
CA ARG A 27 -5.46 -6.15 -13.75
C ARG A 27 -4.56 -5.42 -14.72
N VAL A 28 -5.13 -4.49 -15.46
CA VAL A 28 -4.40 -3.64 -16.41
C VAL A 28 -4.75 -2.20 -16.14
N VAL A 29 -3.74 -1.36 -15.98
CA VAL A 29 -3.91 0.10 -16.01
C VAL A 29 -3.14 0.67 -17.18
N VAL A 30 -3.84 1.39 -18.05
CA VAL A 30 -3.21 2.20 -19.08
C VAL A 30 -3.06 3.62 -18.55
N VAL A 31 -1.82 4.07 -18.42
CA VAL A 31 -1.46 5.42 -17.98
C VAL A 31 -1.18 6.28 -19.21
N THR A 32 -2.03 7.28 -19.43
CA THR A 32 -1.87 8.27 -20.50
C THR A 32 -2.06 9.68 -19.95
N GLY A 33 -2.01 10.69 -20.81
CA GLY A 33 -2.20 12.09 -20.42
C GLY A 33 -1.25 13.04 -21.12
N LEU A 34 -1.30 14.32 -20.73
CA LEU A 34 -0.48 15.36 -21.33
C LEU A 34 1.01 15.16 -21.07
N SER A 35 1.85 15.61 -21.99
CA SER A 35 3.29 15.57 -21.85
C SER A 35 3.71 16.52 -20.72
N GLY A 36 4.47 16.00 -19.74
CA GLY A 36 4.80 16.75 -18.52
C GLY A 36 3.79 16.64 -17.36
N ALA A 37 2.66 15.94 -17.54
CA ALA A 37 1.67 15.73 -16.48
C ALA A 37 2.07 14.67 -15.42
N GLY A 38 3.27 14.10 -15.49
CA GLY A 38 3.77 13.18 -14.46
C GLY A 38 3.60 11.69 -14.74
N LYS A 39 3.39 11.27 -16.00
CA LYS A 39 3.27 9.86 -16.41
C LYS A 39 4.42 8.98 -15.89
N THR A 40 5.66 9.43 -16.05
CA THR A 40 6.83 8.70 -15.55
C THR A 40 6.82 8.54 -14.03
N THR A 41 6.34 9.55 -13.28
CA THR A 41 6.18 9.45 -11.83
C THR A 41 5.09 8.45 -11.48
N ALA A 42 3.98 8.45 -12.22
CA ALA A 42 2.88 7.52 -12.00
C ALA A 42 3.27 6.06 -12.27
N LEU A 43 3.98 5.80 -13.38
CA LEU A 43 4.47 4.45 -13.70
C LEU A 43 5.44 3.93 -12.65
N LYS A 44 6.36 4.76 -12.16
CA LYS A 44 7.26 4.40 -11.05
C LYS A 44 6.50 4.10 -9.77
N ALA A 45 5.49 4.90 -9.44
CA ALA A 45 4.65 4.63 -8.27
C ALA A 45 3.91 3.29 -8.40
N LEU A 46 3.39 2.96 -9.59
CA LEU A 46 2.77 1.66 -9.88
C LEU A 46 3.77 0.51 -9.78
N GLU A 47 4.98 0.68 -10.30
CA GLU A 47 6.07 -0.29 -10.16
C GLU A 47 6.40 -0.57 -8.69
N ASP A 48 6.53 0.50 -7.88
CA ASP A 48 6.77 0.38 -6.43
C ASP A 48 5.61 -0.33 -5.68
N MET A 49 4.40 -0.30 -6.24
CA MET A 49 3.22 -1.01 -5.73
C MET A 49 3.14 -2.47 -6.18
N GLY A 50 4.13 -2.95 -6.94
CA GLY A 50 4.17 -4.33 -7.45
C GLY A 50 3.46 -4.53 -8.79
N TRP A 51 3.10 -3.46 -9.49
CA TRP A 51 2.69 -3.54 -10.89
C TRP A 51 3.90 -3.77 -11.79
N GLU A 52 3.73 -4.55 -12.85
CA GLU A 52 4.69 -4.63 -13.94
C GLU A 52 4.51 -3.39 -14.83
N ALA A 53 5.42 -2.42 -14.72
CA ALA A 53 5.34 -1.17 -15.47
C ALA A 53 6.11 -1.24 -16.80
N VAL A 54 5.44 -0.95 -17.91
CA VAL A 54 6.04 -0.88 -19.26
C VAL A 54 5.78 0.51 -19.84
N ASP A 55 6.84 1.28 -20.11
CA ASP A 55 6.73 2.61 -20.73
C ASP A 55 7.02 2.53 -22.24
N ASN A 56 6.30 3.35 -23.01
CA ASN A 56 6.49 3.55 -24.45
C ASN A 56 6.41 2.26 -25.30
N LEU A 57 5.53 1.34 -24.95
CA LEU A 57 5.27 0.11 -25.69
C LEU A 57 4.52 0.42 -27.01
N PRO A 58 5.05 0.06 -28.20
CA PRO A 58 4.32 0.20 -29.45
C PRO A 58 2.94 -0.47 -29.39
N LEU A 59 1.89 0.22 -29.86
CA LEU A 59 0.51 -0.29 -29.77
C LEU A 59 0.34 -1.66 -30.45
N ALA A 60 1.09 -1.92 -31.52
CA ALA A 60 1.06 -3.20 -32.24
C ALA A 60 1.57 -4.40 -31.43
N LEU A 61 2.34 -4.17 -30.36
CA LEU A 61 2.89 -5.24 -29.51
C LEU A 61 2.05 -5.50 -28.26
N LEU A 62 1.03 -4.68 -28.01
CA LEU A 62 0.23 -4.76 -26.80
C LEU A 62 -0.54 -6.08 -26.69
N ASP A 63 -1.22 -6.49 -27.77
CA ASP A 63 -1.96 -7.76 -27.79
C ASP A 63 -1.05 -8.95 -27.48
N GLY A 64 0.17 -8.95 -28.05
CA GLY A 64 1.16 -9.98 -27.78
C GLY A 64 1.62 -10.03 -26.33
N LEU A 65 1.76 -8.87 -25.68
CA LEU A 65 2.14 -8.77 -24.26
C LEU A 65 1.03 -9.31 -23.35
N LEU A 66 -0.23 -8.96 -23.63
CA LEU A 66 -1.39 -9.37 -22.83
C LEU A 66 -1.62 -10.89 -22.86
N HIS A 67 -1.30 -11.53 -23.98
CA HIS A 67 -1.53 -12.96 -24.20
C HIS A 67 -0.27 -13.83 -24.01
N ALA A 68 0.89 -13.22 -23.76
CA ALA A 68 2.13 -13.96 -23.51
C ALA A 68 2.05 -14.76 -22.20
N GLY A 69 2.52 -16.02 -22.21
CA GLY A 69 2.74 -16.79 -20.97
C GLY A 69 1.48 -17.32 -20.25
N GLY A 70 0.31 -17.31 -20.92
CA GLY A 70 -0.94 -17.83 -20.35
C GLY A 70 -1.77 -16.81 -19.58
N GLY A 71 -1.64 -15.51 -19.92
CA GLY A 71 -2.43 -14.42 -19.37
C GLY A 71 -1.66 -13.57 -18.34
N ILE A 72 -2.33 -12.53 -17.85
CA ILE A 72 -1.76 -11.51 -16.96
C ILE A 72 -1.63 -12.06 -15.53
N ARG A 73 -0.46 -12.59 -15.19
CA ARG A 73 -0.16 -13.17 -13.86
C ARG A 73 0.18 -12.12 -12.80
N ARG A 74 0.64 -10.95 -13.22
CA ARG A 74 0.95 -9.79 -12.37
C ARG A 74 0.21 -8.58 -12.92
N PRO A 75 -0.28 -7.68 -12.06
CA PRO A 75 -0.98 -6.50 -12.51
C PRO A 75 -0.06 -5.63 -13.38
N LEU A 76 -0.56 -5.18 -14.53
CA LEU A 76 0.23 -4.58 -15.60
C LEU A 76 -0.08 -3.08 -15.73
N ALA A 77 0.95 -2.23 -15.72
CA ALA A 77 0.85 -0.79 -15.90
C ALA A 77 1.50 -0.37 -17.22
N LEU A 78 0.72 0.20 -18.13
CA LEU A 78 1.14 0.51 -19.49
C LEU A 78 1.19 2.01 -19.72
N GLY A 79 2.39 2.55 -19.93
CA GLY A 79 2.62 3.93 -20.33
C GLY A 79 2.40 4.12 -21.82
N ILE A 80 1.29 4.76 -22.19
CA ILE A 80 0.97 5.06 -23.59
C ILE A 80 0.79 6.57 -23.74
N ASP A 81 1.61 7.18 -24.58
CA ASP A 81 1.55 8.61 -24.86
C ASP A 81 1.80 8.91 -26.34
N ILE A 82 1.78 10.20 -26.68
CA ILE A 82 1.93 10.67 -28.06
C ILE A 82 3.29 10.34 -28.70
N ARG A 83 4.29 9.91 -27.91
CA ARG A 83 5.60 9.46 -28.39
C ARG A 83 5.59 7.97 -28.73
N THR A 84 4.59 7.24 -28.26
CA THR A 84 4.42 5.83 -28.54
C THR A 84 4.28 5.64 -30.04
N ARG A 85 5.04 4.67 -30.58
CA ARG A 85 5.02 4.39 -32.01
C ARG A 85 3.62 3.97 -32.44
N ASP A 86 3.17 4.54 -33.55
CA ASP A 86 1.83 4.32 -34.13
C ASP A 86 0.71 4.75 -33.18
N PHE A 87 0.95 5.72 -32.29
CA PHE A 87 -0.06 6.27 -31.40
C PHE A 87 -1.23 6.87 -32.18
N ASP A 88 -2.42 6.36 -31.90
CA ASP A 88 -3.68 6.89 -32.38
C ASP A 88 -4.74 6.78 -31.28
N VAL A 89 -5.51 7.85 -31.11
CA VAL A 89 -6.56 7.93 -30.09
C VAL A 89 -7.67 6.91 -30.36
N ALA A 90 -8.06 6.73 -31.63
CA ALA A 90 -9.11 5.76 -31.96
C ALA A 90 -8.62 4.33 -31.78
N ALA A 91 -7.36 4.02 -32.11
CA ALA A 91 -6.72 2.74 -31.84
C ALA A 91 -6.69 2.43 -30.34
N LEU A 92 -6.23 3.38 -29.50
CA LEU A 92 -6.19 3.16 -28.06
C LEU A 92 -7.60 2.93 -27.47
N LYS A 93 -8.61 3.66 -27.94
CA LYS A 93 -10.00 3.42 -27.52
C LYS A 93 -10.50 2.03 -27.89
N ARG A 94 -10.17 1.54 -29.08
CA ARG A 94 -10.53 0.17 -29.52
C ARG A 94 -9.84 -0.89 -28.65
N ILE A 95 -8.56 -0.68 -28.35
CA ILE A 95 -7.79 -1.54 -27.45
C ILE A 95 -8.44 -1.58 -26.06
N MET A 96 -8.76 -0.42 -25.47
CA MET A 96 -9.42 -0.36 -24.16
C MET A 96 -10.78 -1.05 -24.17
N ALA A 97 -11.55 -0.92 -25.26
CA ALA A 97 -12.83 -1.61 -25.41
C ALA A 97 -12.67 -3.12 -25.51
N ALA A 98 -11.65 -3.61 -26.22
CA ALA A 98 -11.32 -5.03 -26.31
C ALA A 98 -10.90 -5.60 -24.95
N LEU A 99 -9.99 -4.91 -24.25
CA LEU A 99 -9.54 -5.28 -22.91
C LEU A 99 -10.69 -5.39 -21.91
N ARG A 100 -11.63 -4.44 -21.94
CA ARG A 100 -12.81 -4.45 -21.05
C ARG A 100 -13.85 -5.51 -21.42
N ALA A 101 -13.79 -6.05 -22.64
CA ALA A 101 -14.69 -7.13 -23.06
C ALA A 101 -14.21 -8.52 -22.61
N GLU A 102 -12.96 -8.63 -22.15
CA GLU A 102 -12.42 -9.86 -21.55
C GLU A 102 -12.94 -10.02 -20.11
N ASN A 103 -13.68 -11.10 -19.84
CA ASN A 103 -14.35 -11.30 -18.55
C ASN A 103 -13.39 -11.45 -17.36
N ASP A 104 -12.14 -11.83 -17.62
CA ASP A 104 -11.13 -12.11 -16.60
C ASP A 104 -10.12 -10.95 -16.43
N LEU A 105 -10.43 -9.75 -16.96
CA LEU A 105 -9.56 -8.57 -16.85
C LEU A 105 -10.27 -7.33 -16.27
N ASP A 106 -9.71 -6.72 -15.23
CA ASP A 106 -10.05 -5.36 -14.79
C ASP A 106 -9.12 -4.36 -15.48
N ALA A 107 -9.59 -3.76 -16.57
CA ALA A 107 -8.84 -2.82 -17.39
C ALA A 107 -9.31 -1.37 -17.19
N ARG A 108 -8.40 -0.51 -16.72
CA ARG A 108 -8.67 0.91 -16.44
C ARG A 108 -7.77 1.85 -17.22
N LEU A 109 -8.32 3.00 -17.62
CA LEU A 109 -7.63 4.10 -18.27
C LEU A 109 -7.45 5.25 -17.27
N LEU A 110 -6.20 5.51 -16.89
CA LEU A 110 -5.77 6.67 -16.10
C LEU A 110 -5.29 7.78 -17.03
N PHE A 111 -5.91 8.95 -16.92
CA PHE A 111 -5.52 10.16 -17.64
C PHE A 111 -4.92 11.19 -16.69
N LEU A 112 -3.66 11.55 -16.90
CA LEU A 112 -2.99 12.62 -16.16
C LEU A 112 -3.13 13.96 -16.87
N ASP A 113 -3.66 14.94 -16.17
CA ASP A 113 -3.84 16.32 -16.63
C ASP A 113 -3.02 17.29 -15.75
N SER A 114 -2.85 18.50 -16.26
CA SER A 114 -2.23 19.61 -15.53
C SER A 114 -2.53 20.91 -16.27
N ASP A 115 -2.59 22.03 -15.56
CA ASP A 115 -2.74 23.35 -16.16
C ASP A 115 -1.58 23.67 -17.10
N THR A 116 -1.90 24.39 -18.18
CA THR A 116 -0.96 24.77 -19.23
C THR A 116 0.25 25.52 -18.69
N GLU A 117 0.05 26.47 -17.76
CA GLU A 117 1.15 27.22 -17.15
C GLU A 117 2.12 26.33 -16.36
N VAL A 118 1.59 25.33 -15.65
CA VAL A 118 2.39 24.37 -14.90
C VAL A 118 3.16 23.45 -15.84
N LEU A 119 2.53 22.99 -16.92
CA LEU A 119 3.21 22.18 -17.94
C LEU A 119 4.36 22.97 -18.59
N MET A 120 4.11 24.22 -18.97
CA MET A 120 5.15 25.10 -19.53
C MET A 120 6.33 25.23 -18.59
N ARG A 121 6.07 25.49 -17.30
CA ARG A 121 7.10 25.57 -16.27
C ARG A 121 7.90 24.27 -16.14
N ARG A 122 7.24 23.11 -16.11
CA ARG A 122 7.92 21.79 -16.03
C ARG A 122 8.81 21.52 -17.24
N PHE A 123 8.39 21.92 -18.44
CA PHE A 123 9.22 21.82 -19.65
C PHE A 123 10.44 22.74 -19.61
N THR A 124 10.28 23.96 -19.08
CA THR A 124 11.42 24.88 -18.85
C THR A 124 12.40 24.30 -17.82
N GLU A 125 11.91 23.76 -16.71
CA GLU A 125 12.73 23.17 -15.64
C GLU A 125 13.49 21.92 -16.12
N THR A 126 12.82 21.03 -16.85
CA THR A 126 13.43 19.78 -17.34
C THR A 126 14.23 19.96 -18.63
N ARG A 127 14.11 21.12 -19.29
CA ARG A 127 14.71 21.44 -20.60
C ARG A 127 14.41 20.41 -21.70
N ARG A 128 13.33 19.63 -21.54
CA ARG A 128 12.90 18.65 -22.54
C ARG A 128 12.13 19.34 -23.66
N ARG A 129 12.20 18.79 -24.87
CA ARG A 129 11.37 19.25 -25.98
C ARG A 129 9.98 18.60 -25.89
N HIS A 130 8.95 19.36 -26.21
CA HIS A 130 7.59 18.84 -26.32
C HIS A 130 7.44 18.06 -27.65
N PRO A 131 6.88 16.83 -27.67
CA PRO A 131 6.89 16.00 -28.88
C PRO A 131 6.14 16.59 -30.08
N LEU A 132 5.07 17.37 -29.85
CA LEU A 132 4.33 18.08 -30.91
C LEU A 132 4.81 19.51 -31.18
N ALA A 133 5.81 20.01 -30.44
CA ALA A 133 6.31 21.38 -30.59
C ALA A 133 7.71 21.40 -31.22
N VAL A 134 7.95 20.56 -32.23
CA VAL A 134 9.26 20.48 -32.90
C VAL A 134 9.58 21.79 -33.63
N ASP A 135 8.58 22.38 -34.29
CA ASP A 135 8.68 23.64 -35.05
C ASP A 135 7.66 24.70 -34.61
N LEU A 136 7.05 24.52 -33.42
CA LEU A 136 5.99 25.40 -32.90
C LEU A 136 6.36 25.91 -31.50
N PRO A 137 5.82 27.08 -31.08
CA PRO A 137 5.86 27.50 -29.70
C PRO A 137 5.32 26.41 -28.75
N LEU A 138 5.94 26.29 -27.57
CA LEU A 138 5.56 25.27 -26.57
C LEU A 138 4.08 25.31 -26.20
N LEU A 139 3.52 26.52 -26.06
CA LEU A 139 2.11 26.73 -25.75
C LEU A 139 1.21 26.08 -26.79
N ASP A 140 1.49 26.29 -28.08
CA ASP A 140 0.70 25.74 -29.18
C ASP A 140 0.78 24.21 -29.20
N GLY A 141 1.98 23.65 -28.96
CA GLY A 141 2.16 22.21 -28.84
C GLY A 141 1.33 21.58 -27.71
N ILE A 142 1.26 22.24 -26.55
CA ILE A 142 0.43 21.78 -25.41
C ILE A 142 -1.07 21.87 -25.75
N GLN A 143 -1.50 22.94 -26.44
CA GLN A 143 -2.91 23.10 -26.81
C GLN A 143 -3.35 22.07 -27.86
N ILE A 144 -2.51 21.81 -28.86
CA ILE A 144 -2.76 20.76 -29.86
C ILE A 144 -2.83 19.39 -29.16
N GLU A 145 -1.88 19.09 -28.27
CA GLU A 145 -1.91 17.83 -27.50
C GLU A 145 -3.20 17.70 -26.70
N ARG A 146 -3.62 18.76 -26.01
CA ARG A 146 -4.86 18.77 -25.22
C ARG A 146 -6.10 18.54 -26.06
N GLN A 147 -6.20 19.16 -27.23
CA GLN A 147 -7.32 18.93 -28.15
C GLN A 147 -7.32 17.49 -28.68
N MET A 148 -6.16 16.99 -29.09
CA MET A 148 -6.00 15.63 -29.62
C MET A 148 -6.34 14.57 -28.57
N LEU A 149 -5.90 14.74 -27.32
CA LEU A 149 -6.11 13.78 -26.24
C LEU A 149 -7.47 13.94 -25.53
N LYS A 150 -8.24 15.01 -25.82
CA LYS A 150 -9.57 15.24 -25.24
C LYS A 150 -10.50 14.01 -25.32
N PRO A 151 -10.60 13.27 -26.44
CA PRO A 151 -11.47 12.10 -26.51
C PRO A 151 -11.01 10.93 -25.61
N LEU A 152 -9.72 10.87 -25.24
CA LEU A 152 -9.22 9.90 -24.26
C LEU A 152 -9.51 10.38 -22.84
N ARG A 153 -9.33 11.67 -22.55
CA ARG A 153 -9.70 12.28 -21.26
C ARG A 153 -11.18 12.05 -20.95
N ASP A 154 -12.05 12.27 -21.93
CA ASP A 154 -13.50 12.10 -21.79
C ASP A 154 -13.91 10.63 -21.63
N ALA A 155 -13.07 9.68 -22.06
CA ALA A 155 -13.31 8.24 -21.96
C ALA A 155 -12.52 7.54 -20.83
N ALA A 156 -11.75 8.32 -20.05
CA ALA A 156 -10.91 7.81 -18.98
C ALA A 156 -11.76 7.40 -17.76
N ASP A 157 -11.38 6.31 -17.11
CA ASP A 157 -12.03 5.87 -15.88
C ASP A 157 -11.59 6.75 -14.70
N VAL A 158 -10.34 7.23 -14.75
CA VAL A 158 -9.77 8.13 -13.76
C VAL A 158 -9.07 9.28 -14.47
N VAL A 159 -9.46 10.50 -14.13
CA VAL A 159 -8.75 11.72 -14.54
C VAL A 159 -8.10 12.32 -13.30
N MET A 160 -6.79 12.52 -13.34
CA MET A 160 -6.03 13.06 -12.23
C MET A 160 -5.36 14.37 -12.62
N ASP A 161 -5.73 15.45 -11.92
CA ASP A 161 -5.13 16.76 -12.08
C ASP A 161 -3.86 16.88 -11.22
N THR A 162 -2.71 17.04 -11.87
CA THR A 162 -1.40 17.14 -11.22
C THR A 162 -0.91 18.58 -11.06
N THR A 163 -1.75 19.59 -11.34
CA THR A 163 -1.38 21.03 -11.34
C THR A 163 -0.69 21.46 -10.06
N ARG A 164 -1.28 21.13 -8.91
CA ARG A 164 -0.76 21.53 -7.58
C ARG A 164 -0.27 20.35 -6.75
N ARG A 165 -0.04 19.20 -7.38
CA ARG A 165 0.34 17.97 -6.68
C ARG A 165 1.85 17.74 -6.80
N PRO A 166 2.60 17.75 -5.67
CA PRO A 166 3.95 17.24 -5.63
C PRO A 166 4.00 15.74 -5.98
N PRO A 167 5.15 15.22 -6.45
CA PRO A 167 5.31 13.80 -6.77
C PRO A 167 4.88 12.83 -5.66
N ARG A 168 5.07 13.22 -4.39
CA ARG A 168 4.71 12.41 -3.22
C ARG A 168 3.19 12.27 -3.05
N GLU A 169 2.44 13.35 -3.27
CA GLU A 169 0.97 13.34 -3.18
C GLU A 169 0.38 12.55 -4.34
N LEU A 170 0.91 12.76 -5.56
CA LEU A 170 0.55 11.96 -6.74
C LEU A 170 0.73 10.46 -6.49
N ARG A 171 1.81 10.07 -5.82
CA ARG A 171 2.05 8.68 -5.43
C ARG A 171 0.99 8.16 -4.45
N ALA A 172 0.69 8.90 -3.38
CA ALA A 172 -0.32 8.51 -2.41
C ALA A 172 -1.72 8.36 -3.04
N ASP A 173 -2.08 9.26 -3.97
CA ASP A 173 -3.35 9.16 -4.70
C ASP A 173 -3.42 7.90 -5.58
N LEU A 174 -2.33 7.55 -6.25
CA LEU A 174 -2.25 6.34 -7.07
C LEU A 174 -2.28 5.07 -6.20
N GLU A 175 -1.65 5.12 -5.02
CA GLU A 175 -1.72 4.05 -4.00
C GLU A 175 -3.16 3.81 -3.56
N ASN A 176 -3.95 4.86 -3.35
CA ASN A 176 -5.35 4.74 -2.99
C ASN A 176 -6.22 4.19 -4.15
N LEU A 177 -5.96 4.62 -5.38
CA LEU A 177 -6.81 4.31 -6.55
C LEU A 177 -6.55 2.94 -7.18
N PHE A 178 -5.27 2.53 -7.24
CA PHE A 178 -4.82 1.31 -7.91
C PHE A 178 -4.31 0.25 -6.95
N ALA A 179 -4.69 0.37 -5.68
CA ALA A 179 -4.55 -0.69 -4.69
C ALA A 179 -5.03 -2.03 -5.27
N LEU A 180 -4.16 -3.03 -5.23
CA LEU A 180 -4.33 -4.33 -5.90
C LEU A 180 -5.35 -5.27 -5.21
N GLY A 181 -6.42 -4.73 -4.63
CA GLY A 181 -7.28 -5.48 -3.70
C GLY A 181 -6.65 -5.63 -2.33
N VAL A 182 -5.48 -5.04 -2.14
CA VAL A 182 -4.92 -4.69 -0.84
C VAL A 182 -4.77 -3.17 -0.90
N SER A 183 -5.84 -2.43 -0.57
CA SER A 183 -5.55 -1.14 0.07
C SER A 183 -4.67 -1.51 1.25
N PRO A 184 -3.50 -0.89 1.48
CA PRO A 184 -2.92 -1.00 2.79
C PRO A 184 -3.84 -0.19 3.74
N GLY A 185 -5.08 -0.66 3.96
CA GLY A 185 -6.00 -0.10 4.92
C GLY A 185 -5.28 0.02 6.24
N LEU A 186 -5.60 1.06 6.99
CA LEU A 186 -4.85 1.48 8.17
C LEU A 186 -4.34 0.26 8.98
N THR A 187 -3.03 0.06 9.02
CA THR A 187 -2.46 -0.99 9.87
C THR A 187 -2.25 -0.40 11.25
N VAL A 188 -2.95 -0.93 12.25
CA VAL A 188 -2.83 -0.44 13.62
C VAL A 188 -1.81 -1.28 14.38
N CYS A 189 -0.71 -0.66 14.79
CA CYS A 189 0.26 -1.27 15.69
C CYS A 189 -0.13 -0.93 17.14
N VAL A 190 -0.54 -1.92 17.91
CA VAL A 190 -0.81 -1.76 19.34
C VAL A 190 0.42 -2.21 20.11
N THR A 191 1.08 -1.28 20.79
CA THR A 191 2.32 -1.55 21.53
C THR A 191 2.14 -1.34 23.02
N SER A 192 2.49 -2.32 23.85
CA SER A 192 2.55 -2.14 25.29
C SER A 192 3.96 -1.78 25.75
N PHE A 193 4.07 -0.85 26.69
CA PHE A 193 5.35 -0.42 27.22
C PHE A 193 5.29 -0.04 28.71
N GLY A 194 6.46 0.14 29.29
CA GLY A 194 6.76 0.60 30.64
C GLY A 194 7.34 2.01 30.62
N PHE A 195 6.73 2.94 31.34
CA PHE A 195 7.20 4.32 31.47
C PHE A 195 8.63 4.41 32.04
N ARG A 196 9.08 3.42 32.83
CA ARG A 196 10.45 3.37 33.33
C ARG A 196 11.50 3.29 32.20
N GLU A 197 11.14 2.66 31.09
CA GLU A 197 12.00 2.48 29.91
C GLU A 197 11.77 3.57 28.83
N GLY A 198 10.95 4.59 29.14
CA GLY A 198 10.63 5.71 28.25
C GLY A 198 9.52 5.42 27.23
N LEU A 199 9.07 6.46 26.52
CA LEU A 199 8.03 6.37 25.49
C LEU A 199 8.56 5.69 24.22
N PRO A 200 7.76 4.86 23.52
CA PRO A 200 8.12 4.39 22.19
C PRO A 200 8.23 5.57 21.23
N ARG A 201 9.33 5.64 20.45
CA ARG A 201 9.61 6.77 19.54
C ARG A 201 8.67 6.81 18.34
N ASP A 202 8.07 5.69 18.03
CA ASP A 202 7.15 5.42 16.93
C ASP A 202 5.67 5.56 17.33
N ALA A 203 5.37 5.98 18.56
CA ALA A 203 4.00 6.12 19.05
C ALA A 203 3.32 7.38 18.50
N ASP A 204 2.15 7.21 17.89
CA ASP A 204 1.28 8.31 17.47
C ASP A 204 0.32 8.72 18.60
N LEU A 205 -0.26 7.72 19.26
CA LEU A 205 -1.15 7.88 20.41
C LEU A 205 -0.56 7.16 21.61
N VAL A 206 -0.61 7.79 22.78
CA VAL A 206 -0.11 7.22 24.03
C VAL A 206 -1.18 7.29 25.11
N PHE A 207 -1.51 6.15 25.71
CA PHE A 207 -2.48 6.05 26.79
C PHE A 207 -1.82 5.49 28.05
N ASP A 208 -1.95 6.22 29.16
CA ASP A 208 -1.45 5.81 30.47
C ASP A 208 -2.49 4.99 31.23
N VAL A 209 -2.12 3.78 31.66
CA VAL A 209 -2.98 2.87 32.46
C VAL A 209 -2.41 2.60 33.86
N ARG A 210 -1.52 3.46 34.37
CA ARG A 210 -0.92 3.32 35.71
C ARG A 210 -1.92 3.50 36.86
N PHE A 211 -3.09 4.06 36.60
CA PHE A 211 -4.15 4.26 37.60
C PHE A 211 -4.91 2.96 37.92
N LEU A 212 -4.94 1.98 37.01
CA LEU A 212 -5.58 0.69 37.25
C LEU A 212 -4.86 -0.10 38.36
N THR A 213 -5.61 -0.94 39.06
CA THR A 213 -5.16 -1.89 40.09
C THR A 213 -3.90 -2.62 39.63
N ASN A 214 -2.86 -2.57 40.46
CA ASN A 214 -1.54 -3.03 40.07
C ASN A 214 -1.31 -4.50 40.48
N PRO A 215 -1.24 -5.45 39.53
CA PRO A 215 -1.07 -6.88 39.85
C PRO A 215 0.29 -7.20 40.47
N HIS A 216 1.27 -6.29 40.37
CA HIS A 216 2.61 -6.47 40.91
C HIS A 216 2.63 -6.66 42.44
N TYR A 217 1.63 -6.16 43.16
CA TYR A 217 1.53 -6.31 44.62
C TYR A 217 0.90 -7.62 45.06
N VAL A 218 0.36 -8.41 44.13
CA VAL A 218 -0.18 -9.75 44.40
C VAL A 218 0.91 -10.77 44.08
N PRO A 219 1.50 -11.45 45.07
CA PRO A 219 2.63 -12.36 44.87
C PRO A 219 2.39 -13.40 43.77
N ASP A 220 1.18 -13.94 43.73
CA ASP A 220 0.77 -14.98 42.78
C ASP A 220 0.60 -14.47 41.34
N LEU A 221 0.42 -13.16 41.13
CA LEU A 221 0.25 -12.55 39.80
C LEU A 221 1.53 -11.90 39.28
N LYS A 222 2.45 -11.52 40.18
CA LYS A 222 3.73 -10.91 39.86
C LYS A 222 4.56 -11.65 38.79
N PRO A 223 4.69 -12.99 38.78
CA PRO A 223 5.50 -13.68 37.78
C PRO A 223 4.85 -13.69 36.38
N PHE A 224 3.53 -13.59 36.28
CA PHE A 224 2.80 -13.67 35.02
C PHE A 224 2.74 -12.33 34.27
N THR A 225 2.32 -12.35 33.01
CA THR A 225 2.12 -11.17 32.16
C THR A 225 0.63 -10.84 32.04
N GLY A 226 0.30 -9.69 31.45
CA GLY A 226 -1.09 -9.33 31.14
C GLY A 226 -1.84 -10.28 30.19
N LEU A 227 -1.15 -11.27 29.61
CA LEU A 227 -1.76 -12.32 28.78
C LEU A 227 -2.27 -13.51 29.62
N ASP A 228 -1.81 -13.67 30.87
CA ASP A 228 -2.31 -14.72 31.76
C ASP A 228 -3.74 -14.38 32.22
N ALA A 229 -4.63 -15.36 32.16
CA ALA A 229 -6.04 -15.18 32.47
C ALA A 229 -6.28 -14.64 33.89
N ARG A 230 -5.43 -14.98 34.87
CA ARG A 230 -5.56 -14.48 36.25
C ARG A 230 -5.18 -13.01 36.37
N VAL A 231 -4.14 -12.59 35.64
CA VAL A 231 -3.75 -11.17 35.58
C VAL A 231 -4.83 -10.37 34.84
N ALA A 232 -5.33 -10.90 33.73
CA ALA A 232 -6.40 -10.29 32.96
C ALA A 232 -7.67 -10.08 33.81
N ALA A 233 -8.13 -11.13 34.50
CA ALA A 233 -9.29 -11.06 35.38
C ALA A 233 -9.09 -10.08 36.54
N TYR A 234 -7.88 -9.99 37.09
CA TYR A 234 -7.57 -9.04 38.17
C TYR A 234 -7.64 -7.58 37.69
N VAL A 235 -7.09 -7.27 36.51
CA VAL A 235 -7.13 -5.91 35.95
C VAL A 235 -8.53 -5.56 35.43
N GLU A 236 -9.26 -6.52 34.86
CA GLU A 236 -10.66 -6.35 34.40
C GLU A 236 -11.64 -6.15 35.56
N GLY A 237 -11.33 -6.68 36.75
CA GLY A 237 -12.11 -6.49 37.98
C GLY A 237 -11.94 -5.13 38.64
N ASP A 238 -11.10 -4.25 38.10
CA ASP A 238 -10.96 -2.88 38.56
C ASP A 238 -12.27 -2.08 38.33
N PRO A 239 -12.76 -1.32 39.32
CA PRO A 239 -14.01 -0.56 39.19
C PRO A 239 -13.96 0.50 38.07
N ASP A 240 -12.78 1.03 37.74
CA ASP A 240 -12.61 2.07 36.71
C ASP A 240 -12.36 1.50 35.32
N TRP A 241 -12.06 0.19 35.20
CA TRP A 241 -11.71 -0.44 33.92
C TRP A 241 -12.79 -0.27 32.85
N GLY A 242 -14.04 -0.59 33.18
CA GLY A 242 -15.15 -0.55 32.22
C GLY A 242 -15.38 0.85 31.65
N ALA A 243 -15.38 1.86 32.52
CA ALA A 243 -15.56 3.26 32.13
C ALA A 243 -14.38 3.77 31.28
N PHE A 244 -13.14 3.48 31.70
CA PHE A 244 -11.95 3.85 30.95
C PHE A 244 -11.94 3.21 29.55
N TYR A 245 -12.13 1.89 29.47
CA TYR A 245 -12.04 1.16 28.21
C TYR A 245 -13.17 1.55 27.24
N GLY A 246 -14.39 1.77 27.77
CA GLY A 246 -15.50 2.29 26.99
C GLY A 246 -15.23 3.68 26.41
N ASN A 247 -14.68 4.59 27.21
CA ASN A 247 -14.33 5.94 26.74
C ASN A 247 -13.16 5.94 25.74
N LEU A 248 -12.14 5.10 25.98
CA LEU A 248 -11.01 4.92 25.06
C LEU A 248 -11.49 4.46 23.68
N THR A 249 -12.33 3.43 23.64
CA THR A 249 -12.87 2.90 22.38
C THR A 249 -13.81 3.89 21.70
N THR A 250 -14.64 4.61 22.47
CA THR A 250 -15.50 5.69 21.97
C THR A 250 -14.71 6.84 21.35
N LEU A 251 -13.52 7.15 21.89
CA LEU A 251 -12.61 8.13 21.30
C LEU A 251 -11.99 7.62 19.99
N LEU A 252 -11.55 6.36 19.96
CA LEU A 252 -10.81 5.80 18.83
C LEU A 252 -11.71 5.50 17.63
N ASP A 253 -12.94 5.03 17.84
CA ASP A 253 -13.88 4.61 16.80
C ASP A 253 -14.06 5.65 15.67
N PRO A 254 -14.32 6.95 15.93
CA PRO A 254 -14.43 7.96 14.89
C PRO A 254 -13.07 8.44 14.34
N LEU A 255 -11.95 8.17 15.01
CA LEU A 255 -10.62 8.60 14.58
C LEU A 255 -10.00 7.64 13.57
N LEU A 256 -10.24 6.34 13.71
CA LEU A 256 -9.71 5.30 12.82
C LEU A 256 -10.02 5.55 11.32
N PRO A 257 -11.28 5.77 10.90
CA PRO A 257 -11.57 6.06 9.49
C PRO A 257 -11.03 7.43 9.04
N ARG A 258 -10.77 8.37 9.97
CA ARG A 258 -10.18 9.67 9.64
C ARG A 258 -8.68 9.56 9.39
N TYR A 259 -7.96 8.76 10.18
CA TYR A 259 -6.55 8.46 9.91
C TYR A 259 -6.39 7.73 8.58
N GLU A 260 -7.30 6.80 8.28
CA GLU A 260 -7.33 6.13 6.98
C GLU A 260 -7.60 7.12 5.85
N ALA A 261 -8.60 8.00 5.99
CA ALA A 261 -8.91 9.03 5.00
C ALA A 261 -7.79 10.09 4.81
N GLU A 262 -6.98 10.34 5.84
CA GLU A 262 -5.78 11.17 5.78
C GLU A 262 -4.63 10.49 5.01
N GLY A 263 -4.77 9.20 4.65
CA GLY A 263 -3.77 8.42 3.92
C GLY A 263 -2.70 7.82 4.84
N LYS A 264 -2.97 7.68 6.14
CA LYS A 264 -2.02 7.11 7.09
C LYS A 264 -1.94 5.59 6.92
N SER A 265 -0.77 5.07 6.54
CA SER A 265 -0.57 3.62 6.34
C SER A 265 -0.42 2.84 7.66
N TYR A 266 0.19 3.46 8.68
CA TYR A 266 0.44 2.88 10.00
C TYR A 266 0.01 3.82 11.11
N LEU A 267 -0.77 3.33 12.07
CA LEU A 267 -1.10 4.04 13.32
C LEU A 267 -0.56 3.24 14.51
N THR A 268 0.35 3.83 15.28
CA THR A 268 0.89 3.20 16.48
C THR A 268 0.18 3.72 17.73
N ILE A 269 -0.55 2.84 18.40
CA ILE A 269 -1.21 3.11 19.67
C ILE A 269 -0.40 2.46 20.79
N ALA A 270 0.23 3.28 21.62
CA ALA A 270 1.07 2.85 22.73
C ALA A 270 0.31 2.89 24.06
N ILE A 271 0.30 1.76 24.77
CA ILE A 271 -0.31 1.63 26.10
C ILE A 271 0.80 1.50 27.14
N GLY A 272 0.81 2.41 28.12
CA GLY A 272 1.89 2.52 29.09
C GLY A 272 1.46 2.16 30.51
N CYS A 273 2.22 1.29 31.19
CA CYS A 273 2.15 1.15 32.65
C CYS A 273 3.54 1.40 33.26
N THR A 274 3.76 1.18 34.56
CA THR A 274 5.08 1.45 35.15
C THR A 274 6.19 0.55 34.58
N GLY A 275 5.93 -0.76 34.52
CA GLY A 275 6.95 -1.78 34.19
C GLY A 275 6.69 -2.57 32.90
N GLY A 276 5.67 -2.23 32.12
CA GLY A 276 5.44 -2.81 30.79
C GLY A 276 4.98 -4.28 30.75
N LYS A 277 4.67 -4.91 31.89
CA LYS A 277 4.44 -6.36 31.99
C LYS A 277 2.97 -6.79 32.17
N HIS A 278 2.19 -6.03 32.94
CA HIS A 278 0.85 -6.44 33.40
C HIS A 278 -0.27 -5.63 32.74
N ARG A 279 -0.58 -4.46 33.31
CA ARG A 279 -1.70 -3.60 32.89
C ARG A 279 -1.63 -3.18 31.43
N SER A 280 -0.46 -2.71 30.97
CA SER A 280 -0.32 -2.28 29.58
C SER A 280 -0.42 -3.44 28.58
N VAL A 281 0.09 -4.62 28.94
CA VAL A 281 -0.01 -5.83 28.11
C VAL A 281 -1.46 -6.27 27.97
N PHE A 282 -2.18 -6.35 29.10
CA PHE A 282 -3.60 -6.69 29.12
C PHE A 282 -4.44 -5.72 28.28
N THR A 283 -4.28 -4.41 28.51
CA THR A 283 -5.04 -3.39 27.78
C THR A 283 -4.70 -3.37 26.29
N ALA A 284 -3.42 -3.58 25.93
CA ALA A 284 -2.99 -3.68 24.53
C ALA A 284 -3.64 -4.88 23.83
N ASP A 285 -3.65 -6.06 24.46
CA ASP A 285 -4.29 -7.25 23.89
C ASP A 285 -5.81 -7.05 23.76
N ARG A 286 -6.47 -6.45 24.75
CA ARG A 286 -7.91 -6.14 24.69
C ARG A 286 -8.22 -5.18 23.56
N LEU A 287 -7.46 -4.09 23.42
CA LEU A 287 -7.63 -3.12 22.34
C LEU A 287 -7.41 -3.77 20.98
N ALA A 288 -6.40 -4.63 20.86
CA ALA A 288 -6.14 -5.34 19.61
C ALA A 288 -7.31 -6.24 19.17
N ARG A 289 -7.96 -6.95 20.11
CA ARG A 289 -9.18 -7.73 19.81
C ARG A 289 -10.32 -6.83 19.30
N TRP A 290 -10.59 -5.73 19.99
CA TRP A 290 -11.64 -4.78 19.60
C TRP A 290 -11.41 -4.16 18.23
N LEU A 291 -10.14 -3.89 17.87
CA LEU A 291 -9.75 -3.41 16.54
C LEU A 291 -9.94 -4.50 15.46
N ARG A 292 -9.55 -5.74 15.75
CA ARG A 292 -9.72 -6.88 14.81
C ARG A 292 -11.20 -7.17 14.54
N GLU A 293 -12.05 -7.10 15.55
CA GLU A 293 -13.51 -7.26 15.41
C GLU A 293 -14.13 -6.23 14.46
N ARG A 294 -13.44 -5.11 14.21
CA ARG A 294 -13.82 -4.06 13.24
C ARG A 294 -13.24 -4.26 11.84
N GLY A 295 -12.56 -5.37 11.60
CA GLY A 295 -11.95 -5.69 10.30
C GLY A 295 -10.65 -4.95 10.02
N LEU A 296 -10.03 -4.31 11.03
CA LEU A 296 -8.74 -3.65 10.87
C LEU A 296 -7.59 -4.65 10.94
N ARG A 297 -6.52 -4.36 10.20
CA ARG A 297 -5.27 -5.11 10.28
C ARG A 297 -4.49 -4.64 11.51
N VAL A 298 -4.25 -5.55 12.45
CA VAL A 298 -3.67 -5.21 13.76
C VAL A 298 -2.41 -6.02 14.04
N ILE A 299 -1.31 -5.30 14.29
CA ILE A 299 -0.04 -5.84 14.78
C ILE A 299 0.05 -5.56 16.28
N VAL A 300 0.46 -6.53 17.08
CA VAL A 300 0.60 -6.36 18.54
C VAL A 300 2.05 -6.57 18.94
N ARG A 301 2.61 -5.63 19.69
CA ARG A 301 3.98 -5.69 20.18
C ARG A 301 4.02 -5.44 21.68
N HIS A 302 4.77 -6.27 22.40
CA HIS A 302 5.01 -6.07 23.83
C HIS A 302 6.47 -5.73 24.05
N ARG A 303 6.80 -4.44 24.18
CA ARG A 303 8.19 -3.95 24.12
C ARG A 303 9.06 -4.47 25.27
N ASP A 304 8.49 -4.53 26.47
CA ASP A 304 9.24 -4.77 27.71
C ASP A 304 8.91 -6.14 28.34
N VAL A 305 8.27 -7.03 27.58
CA VAL A 305 7.98 -8.41 27.99
C VAL A 305 9.04 -9.33 27.38
N ASP A 306 9.58 -10.22 28.21
CA ASP A 306 10.51 -11.26 27.77
C ASP A 306 9.83 -12.15 26.71
N PRO A 307 10.43 -12.35 25.53
CA PRO A 307 9.91 -13.28 24.52
C PRO A 307 9.61 -14.69 25.06
N GLN A 308 10.36 -15.16 26.07
CA GLN A 308 10.15 -16.47 26.69
C GLN A 308 8.89 -16.53 27.58
N ALA A 309 8.36 -15.37 27.99
CA ALA A 309 7.14 -15.26 28.78
C ALA A 309 5.87 -15.11 27.92
N LEU A 310 6.01 -15.12 26.59
CA LEU A 310 4.90 -15.13 25.65
C LEU A 310 4.42 -16.57 25.37
N PRO A 311 3.11 -16.80 25.18
CA PRO A 311 2.60 -18.14 24.82
C PRO A 311 3.20 -18.67 23.52
N GLU A 312 3.39 -19.99 23.41
CA GLU A 312 3.81 -20.62 22.15
C GLU A 312 2.87 -20.24 21.00
N GLY A 313 3.43 -19.79 19.87
CA GLY A 313 2.65 -19.37 18.70
C GLY A 313 2.07 -17.95 18.79
N TRP A 314 2.43 -17.15 19.80
CA TRP A 314 2.05 -15.74 19.88
C TRP A 314 2.44 -14.93 18.63
N GLU A 315 3.66 -15.14 18.11
CA GLU A 315 4.14 -14.52 16.86
C GLU A 315 3.33 -14.97 15.62
N LYS A 316 2.67 -16.13 15.67
CA LYS A 316 1.88 -16.68 14.56
C LYS A 316 0.42 -16.20 14.55
N ARG A 317 0.01 -15.32 15.47
CA ARG A 317 -1.31 -14.66 15.44
C ARG A 317 -1.34 -13.43 14.53
N GLU A 318 -0.25 -13.15 13.84
CA GLU A 318 -0.18 -12.21 12.73
C GLU A 318 -0.72 -12.89 11.46
N THR A 319 -1.54 -12.17 10.70
CA THR A 319 -2.14 -12.57 9.40
C THR A 319 -3.43 -13.39 9.47
N LEU A 320 -4.56 -12.68 9.47
CA LEU A 320 -5.73 -12.99 8.64
C LEU A 320 -6.09 -11.72 7.88
#